data_AF-A0A0S8C8T1-F1
#
_entry.id   AF-A0A0S8C8T1-F1
#
_cell.length_a   1.000
_cell.length_b   1.000
_cell.length_c   1.000
_cell.angle_alpha   90.00
_cell.angle_beta   90.00
_cell.angle_gamma   90.00
#
_symmetry.space_group_name_H-M   'P 1'
#
loop_
_entity.id
_entity.type
_entity.pdbx_description
1 polymer ?
#
loop_
_entity_poly.entity_id
_entity_poly.type
_entity_poly.pdbx_seq_one_letter_code
_entity_poly.pdbx_strand_id
1 'polypeptide(L)'
;MHLIPGLGNIVFKNLLNKFETPEQVFQASLSALMTVEGIRQTVARKIVSRECSADPEDVLKRIEKQKARILLHSDPDYPLGLRQIHDPPMVLYLKGKEIPHNLNLIAIVGSRNPTPYG
;
A
#
# COMPACT_ATOMS: atom_id res chain seq x y z
N MET A 1 4.96 -1.89 7.06
CA MET A 1 3.72 -1.25 7.56
C MET A 1 2.43 -1.84 7.01
N HIS A 2 2.24 -1.98 5.69
CA HIS A 2 0.98 -2.50 5.13
C HIS A 2 0.59 -3.92 5.60
N LEU A 3 1.54 -4.68 6.15
CA LEU A 3 1.31 -6.00 6.75
C LEU A 3 0.66 -5.93 8.15
N ILE A 4 0.47 -4.74 8.72
CA ILE A 4 -0.16 -4.60 10.04
C ILE A 4 -1.66 -4.86 9.89
N PRO A 5 -2.21 -5.88 10.59
CA PRO A 5 -3.62 -6.24 10.42
C PRO A 5 -4.56 -5.10 10.80
N GLY A 6 -5.49 -4.78 9.89
CA GLY A 6 -6.47 -3.71 10.09
C GLY A 6 -5.96 -2.30 9.81
N LEU A 7 -4.69 -2.14 9.37
CA LEU A 7 -4.19 -0.86 8.87
C LEU A 7 -4.74 -0.61 7.46
N GLY A 8 -5.69 0.32 7.34
CA GLY A 8 -6.24 0.75 6.05
C GLY A 8 -5.30 1.71 5.30
N ASN A 9 -5.54 1.84 3.99
CA ASN A 9 -4.70 2.66 3.10
C ASN A 9 -4.67 4.14 3.49
N ILE A 10 -5.83 4.73 3.81
CA ILE A 10 -5.95 6.13 4.27
C ILE A 10 -5.13 6.36 5.55
N VAL A 11 -5.24 5.47 6.54
CA VAL A 11 -4.48 5.60 7.81
C VAL A 11 -2.99 5.44 7.55
N PHE A 12 -2.59 4.53 6.66
CA PHE A 12 -1.19 4.40 6.24
C PHE A 12 -0.67 5.71 5.62
N LYS A 13 -1.43 6.30 4.69
CA LYS A 13 -1.09 7.61 4.12
C LYS A 13 -0.96 8.69 5.20
N ASN A 14 -1.92 8.78 6.13
CA ASN A 14 -1.90 9.76 7.22
C ASN A 14 -0.71 9.56 8.16
N LEU A 15 -0.31 8.32 8.43
CA LEU A 15 0.88 8.00 9.22
C LEU A 15 2.15 8.53 8.54
N LEU A 16 2.31 8.27 7.24
CA LEU A 16 3.48 8.77 6.51
C LEU A 16 3.46 10.28 6.31
N ASN A 17 2.29 10.91 6.16
CA ASN A 17 2.20 12.37 6.12
C ASN A 17 2.62 13.03 7.44
N LYS A 18 2.38 12.36 8.58
CA LYS A 18 2.68 12.90 9.91
C LYS A 18 4.11 12.60 10.37
N PHE A 19 4.61 11.40 10.10
CA PHE A 19 5.88 10.89 10.60
C PHE A 19 6.95 10.76 9.50
N GLU A 20 6.64 11.13 8.25
CA GLU A 20 7.52 11.13 7.07
C GLU A 20 8.03 9.76 6.60
N THR A 21 8.45 8.89 7.53
CA THR A 21 9.12 7.63 7.25
C THR A 21 8.49 6.47 8.05
N PRO A 22 8.47 5.25 7.51
CA PRO A 22 8.01 4.07 8.24
C PRO A 22 8.76 3.83 9.56
N GLU A 23 10.06 4.12 9.59
CA GLU A 23 10.93 3.96 10.75
C GLU A 23 10.45 4.82 11.92
N GLN A 24 10.14 6.10 11.66
CA GLN A 24 9.60 7.01 12.67
C GLN A 24 8.22 6.54 13.17
N VAL A 25 7.39 5.97 12.29
CA VAL A 25 6.09 5.40 12.71
C VAL A 25 6.29 4.24 13.69
N PHE A 26 7.25 3.35 13.44
CA PHE A 26 7.55 2.22 14.33
C PHE A 26 8.27 2.61 15.63
N GLN A 27 8.86 3.81 15.68
CA GLN A 27 9.48 4.37 16.89
C GLN A 27 8.52 5.27 17.68
N ALA A 28 7.42 5.72 17.07
CA ALA A 28 6.44 6.58 17.71
C ALA A 28 5.76 5.90 18.90
N SER A 29 5.49 6.69 19.94
CA SER A 29 4.73 6.23 21.10
C SER A 29 3.26 5.97 20.74
N LEU A 30 2.59 5.15 21.55
CA LEU A 30 1.16 4.91 21.39
C LEU A 30 0.36 6.23 21.41
N SER A 31 0.71 7.16 22.30
CA SER A 31 0.06 8.47 22.38
C SER A 31 0.25 9.31 21.11
N ALA A 32 1.45 9.31 20.53
CA ALA A 32 1.73 10.01 19.27
C ALA A 32 0.93 9.39 18.11
N LEU A 33 0.90 8.05 18.01
CA LEU A 33 0.12 7.36 16.99
C LEU A 33 -1.37 7.68 17.09
N MET A 34 -1.94 7.74 18.29
CA MET A 34 -3.36 8.06 18.51
C MET A 34 -3.78 9.47 18.05
N THR A 35 -2.83 10.36 17.75
CA THR A 35 -3.11 11.69 17.17
C THR A 35 -3.24 11.67 15.65
N VAL A 36 -3.14 10.51 15.01
CA VAL A 36 -3.32 10.34 13.57
C VAL A 36 -4.80 10.15 13.27
N GLU A 37 -5.32 10.92 12.32
CA GLU A 37 -6.72 10.82 11.93
C GLU A 37 -7.08 9.42 11.40
N GLY A 38 -8.19 8.87 11.89
CA GLY A 38 -8.74 7.58 11.46
C GLY A 38 -8.06 6.34 12.07
N ILE A 39 -6.99 6.50 12.84
CA ILE A 39 -6.33 5.36 13.49
C ILE A 39 -7.19 4.81 14.64
N ARG A 40 -7.31 3.48 14.69
CA ARG A 40 -7.94 2.79 15.84
C ARG A 40 -6.87 2.44 16.86
N GLN A 41 -7.22 2.50 18.15
CA GLN A 41 -6.30 2.11 19.22
C GLN A 41 -5.76 0.69 19.06
N THR A 42 -6.57 -0.23 18.52
CA THR A 42 -6.14 -1.60 18.22
C THR A 42 -5.01 -1.63 17.20
N VAL A 43 -5.10 -0.84 16.11
CA VAL A 43 -4.06 -0.74 15.08
C VAL A 43 -2.82 -0.05 15.64
N ALA A 44 -2.99 1.04 16.40
CA ALA A 44 -1.87 1.75 17.02
C ALA A 44 -1.05 0.84 17.96
N ARG A 45 -1.72 0.00 18.76
CA ARG A 45 -1.04 -1.01 19.59
C ARG A 45 -0.26 -2.03 18.76
N LYS A 46 -0.84 -2.51 17.65
CA LYS A 46 -0.17 -3.45 16.73
C LYS A 46 1.06 -2.84 16.06
N ILE A 47 1.03 -1.54 15.75
CA ILE A 47 2.21 -0.81 15.25
C ILE A 47 3.33 -0.83 16.30
N VAL A 48 3.01 -0.46 17.54
CA VAL A 48 3.99 -0.43 18.65
C VAL A 48 4.55 -1.81 18.95
N SER A 49 3.71 -2.85 18.97
CA SER A 49 4.14 -4.24 19.19
C SER A 49 4.74 -4.91 17.97
N ARG A 50 4.78 -4.23 16.81
CA ARG A 50 5.23 -4.76 15.51
C ARG A 50 4.49 -6.04 15.09
N GLU A 51 3.22 -6.16 15.47
CA GLU A 51 2.38 -7.29 15.10
C GLU A 51 2.01 -7.19 13.62
N CYS A 52 2.71 -7.97 12.80
CA CYS A 52 2.47 -8.11 11.37
C CYS A 52 1.74 -9.41 11.06
N SER A 53 0.91 -9.43 10.02
CA SER A 53 0.21 -10.63 9.54
C SER A 53 1.14 -11.67 8.93
N ALA A 54 2.32 -11.24 8.50
CA ALA A 54 3.37 -12.07 7.94
C ALA A 54 4.73 -11.47 8.27
N ASP A 55 5.74 -12.33 8.27
CA ASP A 55 7.15 -11.95 8.33
C ASP A 55 7.52 -11.16 7.05
N PRO A 56 7.97 -9.90 7.15
CA PRO A 56 8.36 -9.08 6.00
C PRO A 56 9.45 -9.71 5.13
N GLU A 57 10.45 -10.35 5.74
CA GLU A 57 11.56 -11.00 5.05
C GLU A 57 11.05 -12.18 4.20
N ASP A 58 10.09 -12.96 4.72
CA ASP A 58 9.49 -14.05 3.96
C ASP A 58 8.59 -13.55 2.82
N VAL A 59 7.90 -12.43 3.02
CA VAL A 59 7.14 -11.77 1.95
C VAL A 59 8.09 -11.32 0.84
N LEU A 60 9.22 -10.69 1.17
CA LEU A 60 10.24 -10.29 0.20
C LEU A 60 10.78 -11.47 -0.61
N LYS A 61 11.17 -12.58 0.06
CA LYS A 61 11.62 -13.80 -0.63
C LYS A 61 10.57 -14.36 -1.60
N ARG A 62 9.28 -14.32 -1.24
CA ARG A 62 8.20 -14.79 -2.11
C ARG A 62 8.06 -13.93 -3.35
N ILE A 63 8.19 -12.62 -3.22
CA ILE A 63 8.12 -11.66 -4.33
C ILE A 63 9.25 -11.91 -5.31
N GLU A 64 10.47 -12.04 -4.81
CA GLU A 64 11.66 -12.37 -5.61
C GLU A 64 11.47 -13.69 -6.36
N LYS A 65 11.05 -14.75 -5.66
CA LYS A 65 10.77 -16.06 -6.25
C LYS A 65 9.71 -15.99 -7.36
N GLN A 66 8.73 -15.12 -7.23
CA GLN A 66 7.68 -14.92 -8.23
C GLN A 66 8.07 -13.97 -9.36
N LYS A 67 9.28 -13.40 -9.33
CA LYS A 67 9.74 -12.34 -10.24
C LYS A 67 8.74 -11.17 -10.28
N ALA A 68 8.20 -10.85 -9.11
CA ALA A 68 7.37 -9.67 -8.89
C ALA A 68 8.23 -8.54 -8.33
N ARG A 69 7.69 -7.32 -8.35
CA ARG A 69 8.31 -6.13 -7.76
C ARG A 69 7.29 -5.37 -6.93
N ILE A 70 7.77 -4.60 -5.96
CA ILE A 70 6.96 -3.67 -5.19
C ILE A 70 7.25 -2.26 -5.69
N LEU A 71 6.20 -1.45 -5.87
CA LEU A 71 6.33 0.00 -5.95
C LEU A 71 5.62 0.63 -4.76
N LEU A 72 6.29 1.60 -4.14
CA LEU A 72 5.72 2.45 -3.11
C LEU A 72 5.12 3.71 -3.75
N HIS A 73 4.14 4.30 -3.09
CA HIS A 73 3.52 5.55 -3.56
C HIS A 73 4.53 6.69 -3.82
N SER A 74 5.62 6.71 -3.07
CA SER A 74 6.72 7.68 -3.19
C SER A 74 7.66 7.41 -4.38
N ASP A 75 7.62 6.22 -4.97
CA ASP A 75 8.59 5.84 -6.01
C ASP A 75 8.36 6.65 -7.29
N PRO A 76 9.42 7.04 -8.01
CA PRO A 76 9.28 7.77 -9.28
C PRO A 76 8.49 6.95 -10.31
N ASP A 77 8.66 5.62 -10.31
CA ASP A 77 8.01 4.66 -11.21
C ASP A 77 6.54 4.35 -10.90
N TYR A 78 5.98 4.96 -9.85
CA TYR A 78 4.59 4.76 -9.49
C TYR A 78 3.65 5.40 -10.53
N PRO A 79 2.66 4.67 -11.09
CA PRO A 79 1.79 5.17 -12.16
C PRO A 79 1.04 6.46 -11.78
N LEU A 80 1.21 7.51 -12.58
CA LEU A 80 0.66 8.84 -12.31
C LEU A 80 -0.87 8.84 -12.20
N GLY A 81 -1.57 8.09 -13.07
CA GLY A 81 -3.03 7.95 -13.01
C GLY A 81 -3.52 7.34 -11.68
N LEU A 82 -2.78 6.38 -11.12
CA LEU A 82 -3.09 5.82 -9.80
C LEU A 82 -2.71 6.76 -8.66
N ARG A 83 -1.75 7.67 -8.86
CA ARG A 83 -1.33 8.65 -7.84
C ARG A 83 -2.37 9.73 -7.62
N GLN A 84 -3.18 10.02 -8.64
CA GLN A 84 -4.16 11.11 -8.66
C GLN A 84 -5.56 10.71 -8.16
N ILE A 85 -5.84 9.43 -7.94
CA ILE A 85 -7.14 9.00 -7.38
C ILE A 85 -7.28 9.41 -5.91
N HIS A 86 -8.51 9.43 -5.40
CA HIS A 86 -8.81 9.84 -4.01
C HIS A 86 -8.05 9.00 -2.95
N ASP A 87 -8.02 7.69 -3.12
CA ASP A 87 -7.34 6.75 -2.21
C ASP A 87 -6.26 5.95 -2.97
N PRO A 88 -5.11 6.57 -3.29
CA PRO A 88 -4.06 5.91 -4.06
C PRO A 88 -3.40 4.81 -3.21
N PRO A 89 -3.26 3.57 -3.70
CA PRO A 89 -2.67 2.50 -2.90
C PRO A 89 -1.22 2.83 -2.53
N MET A 90 -0.88 2.74 -1.24
CA MET A 90 0.46 3.07 -0.75
C MET A 90 1.55 2.08 -1.20
N VAL A 91 1.14 0.85 -1.54
CA VAL A 91 2.00 -0.25 -1.97
C VAL A 91 1.34 -0.96 -3.15
N LEU A 92 2.06 -1.10 -4.25
CA LEU A 92 1.65 -1.86 -5.44
C LEU A 92 2.56 -3.08 -5.63
N TYR A 93 1.93 -4.23 -5.82
CA TYR A 93 2.62 -5.45 -6.25
C TYR A 93 2.44 -5.64 -7.74
N LEU A 94 3.55 -5.67 -8.47
CA LEU A 94 3.56 -5.77 -9.92
C LEU A 94 4.25 -7.05 -10.37
N LYS A 95 3.69 -7.71 -11.37
CA LYS A 95 4.29 -8.87 -12.03
C LYS A 95 4.23 -8.69 -13.53
N GLY A 96 5.35 -8.92 -14.22
CA GLY A 96 5.48 -8.71 -15.65
C GLY A 96 6.36 -7.50 -15.99
N LYS A 97 6.15 -6.92 -17.17
CA LYS A 97 6.97 -5.80 -17.67
C LYS A 97 6.71 -4.50 -16.92
N GLU A 98 7.63 -3.56 -17.02
CA GLU A 98 7.46 -2.19 -16.52
C GLU A 98 6.25 -1.51 -17.18
N ILE A 99 5.60 -0.63 -16.43
CA ILE A 99 4.51 0.20 -16.95
C ILE A 99 5.16 1.47 -17.47
N PRO A 100 5.12 1.73 -18.78
CA PRO A 100 5.72 2.95 -19.33
C PRO A 100 5.02 4.19 -18.79
N HIS A 101 5.84 5.18 -18.40
CA HIS A 101 5.40 6.43 -17.77
C HIS A 101 4.47 7.31 -18.62
N ASN A 102 4.50 7.16 -19.94
CA ASN A 102 3.84 8.04 -20.90
C ASN A 102 2.83 7.34 -21.81
N LEU A 103 2.22 6.25 -21.34
CA LEU A 103 1.15 5.58 -22.08
C LEU A 103 -0.23 6.04 -21.62
N ASN A 104 -1.08 6.37 -22.59
CA ASN A 104 -2.51 6.51 -22.34
C ASN A 104 -3.10 5.11 -22.12
N LEU A 105 -3.54 4.86 -20.88
CA LEU A 105 -4.18 3.61 -20.49
C LEU A 105 -5.70 3.77 -20.56
N ILE A 106 -6.38 2.84 -21.22
CA ILE A 106 -7.84 2.77 -21.24
C ILE A 106 -8.26 1.53 -20.46
N ALA A 107 -9.13 1.71 -19.47
CA ALA A 107 -9.75 0.60 -18.77
C ALA A 107 -10.97 0.12 -19.57
N ILE A 108 -10.98 -1.17 -19.92
CA ILE A 108 -12.15 -1.85 -20.48
C ILE A 108 -12.69 -2.79 -19.41
N VAL A 109 -13.93 -2.56 -18.99
CA VAL A 109 -14.66 -3.37 -18.00
C VAL A 109 -15.97 -3.86 -18.61
N GLY A 110 -16.42 -5.05 -18.20
CA GLY A 110 -17.63 -5.67 -18.73
C GLY A 110 -18.24 -6.70 -17.77
N SER A 111 -19.37 -7.27 -18.16
CA SER A 111 -20.03 -8.32 -17.37
C SER A 111 -19.12 -9.55 -17.20
N ARG A 112 -19.15 -10.18 -16.01
CA ARG A 112 -18.50 -11.48 -15.81
C ARG A 112 -19.21 -12.61 -16.56
N ASN A 113 -20.47 -12.40 -16.94
CA ASN A 113 -21.25 -13.28 -17.80
C ASN A 113 -21.82 -12.45 -18.96
N PRO A 114 -21.01 -12.14 -19.98
CA PRO A 114 -21.43 -11.32 -21.10
C PRO A 114 -22.40 -12.10 -21.98
N THR A 115 -23.30 -11.39 -22.65
CA THR A 115 -24.02 -11.99 -23.78
C THR A 115 -23.10 -12.05 -25.00
N PRO A 116 -23.42 -12.81 -26.06
CA PRO A 116 -22.65 -12.76 -27.31
C PRO A 116 -22.55 -11.35 -27.93
N TYR A 117 -23.45 -10.44 -27.55
CA TYR A 117 -23.46 -9.05 -27.98
C TYR A 117 -22.62 -8.11 -27.07
N GLY A 118 -22.16 -8.61 -25.91
CA GLY A 118 -21.59 -7.82 -24.82
C GLY A 118 -22.41 -7.92 -23.55
#